data_AF-A0A950P7N4-F1
#
_entry.id   AF-A0A950P7N4-F1
#
_cell.length_a   1.000
_cell.length_b   1.000
_cell.length_c   1.000
_cell.angle_alpha   90.00
_cell.angle_beta   90.00
_cell.angle_gamma   90.00
#
_symmetry.space_group_name_H-M   'P 1'
#
loop_
_entity.id
_entity.type
_entity.pdbx_description
1 polymer ?
#
loop_
_entity_poly.entity_id
_entity_poly.type
_entity_poly.pdbx_seq_one_letter_code
_entity_poly.pdbx_strand_id
1 'polypeptide(L)'
;MSLLGMTTAVILIASSGTTSLGTTATADAARIAANGGFLLGNAHRCGIATDRVVKAGQLIRQLIEAAATDEKEQEEATEKFATFFLLTALPDQGDGKLVASCNTVTSEFQKFERHKIAGAAANPNSNRAIGNTPSPAFRLGDGE
;
A
#
# COMPACT_ATOMS: atom_id res chain seq x y z
N MET A 1 -47.99 35.27 23.16
CA MET A 1 -47.13 35.82 22.09
C MET A 1 -45.94 34.88 21.94
N SER A 2 -45.59 34.60 20.69
CA SER A 2 -44.98 33.36 20.17
C SER A 2 -43.55 33.00 20.61
N LEU A 3 -43.32 31.68 20.70
CA LEU A 3 -42.01 31.03 20.60
C LEU A 3 -41.51 31.11 19.14
N LEU A 4 -40.29 31.62 18.94
CA LEU A 4 -39.57 31.58 17.67
C LEU A 4 -38.90 30.20 17.53
N GLY A 5 -39.46 29.35 16.68
CA GLY A 5 -38.83 28.11 16.25
C GLY A 5 -37.69 28.39 15.27
N MET A 6 -36.48 27.94 15.61
CA MET A 6 -35.34 27.89 14.68
C MET A 6 -35.57 26.75 13.68
N THR A 7 -36.00 27.08 12.47
CA THR A 7 -35.98 26.17 11.32
C THR A 7 -34.58 26.19 10.70
N THR A 8 -33.78 25.18 11.00
CA THR A 8 -32.52 24.90 10.31
C THR A 8 -32.82 24.30 8.94
N ALA A 9 -32.69 25.11 7.89
CA ALA A 9 -32.74 24.62 6.51
C ALA A 9 -31.46 23.82 6.22
N VAL A 10 -31.61 22.50 6.04
CA VAL A 10 -30.55 21.64 5.50
C VAL A 10 -30.44 21.91 4.01
N ILE A 11 -29.42 22.66 3.60
CA ILE A 11 -29.11 22.88 2.18
C ILE A 11 -28.38 21.61 1.69
N LEU A 12 -29.13 20.74 1.01
CA LEU A 12 -28.57 19.67 0.18
C LEU A 12 -28.04 20.30 -1.11
N ILE A 13 -26.74 20.59 -1.15
CA ILE A 13 -26.07 20.99 -2.38
C ILE A 13 -25.80 19.73 -3.20
N ALA A 14 -26.75 19.41 -4.09
CA ALA A 14 -26.49 18.58 -5.25
C ALA A 14 -25.75 19.44 -6.30
N SER A 15 -24.46 19.19 -6.46
CA SER A 15 -23.68 19.77 -7.56
C SER A 15 -23.06 18.65 -8.37
N SER A 16 -23.76 18.30 -9.45
CA SER A 16 -23.22 17.69 -10.66
C SER A 16 -22.19 18.64 -11.26
N GLY A 17 -20.98 18.62 -10.74
CA GLY A 17 -19.84 19.39 -11.24
C GLY A 17 -18.77 18.41 -11.67
N THR A 18 -18.37 18.47 -12.94
CA THR A 18 -17.20 17.80 -13.49
C THR A 18 -16.01 18.01 -12.56
N THR A 19 -15.68 17.01 -11.76
CA THR A 19 -14.48 16.98 -10.94
C THR A 19 -13.28 16.93 -11.86
N SER A 20 -12.77 18.11 -12.23
CA SER A 20 -11.37 18.25 -12.56
C SER A 20 -10.60 17.71 -11.36
N LEU A 21 -10.15 16.46 -11.46
CA LEU A 21 -9.26 15.78 -10.52
C LEU A 21 -7.95 16.57 -10.45
N GLY A 22 -7.97 17.69 -9.73
CA GLY A 22 -6.79 18.14 -9.00
C GLY A 22 -6.64 17.21 -7.81
N THR A 23 -6.24 15.96 -8.07
CA THR A 23 -5.84 15.04 -7.02
C THR A 23 -4.61 15.67 -6.38
N THR A 24 -4.76 16.20 -5.17
CA THR A 24 -3.60 16.59 -4.37
C THR A 24 -2.71 15.36 -4.22
N ALA A 25 -1.39 15.51 -4.35
CA ALA A 25 -0.43 14.39 -4.30
C ALA A 25 -0.62 13.47 -3.06
N THR A 26 -1.13 14.03 -1.95
CA THR A 26 -1.65 13.32 -0.76
C THR A 26 -2.62 12.17 -1.05
N ALA A 27 -3.48 12.33 -2.05
CA ALA A 27 -4.42 11.31 -2.46
C ALA A 27 -3.79 10.26 -3.39
N ASP A 28 -2.69 10.58 -4.09
CA ASP A 28 -2.03 9.65 -4.99
C ASP A 28 -1.20 8.61 -4.24
N ALA A 29 -0.34 9.02 -3.29
CA ALA A 29 0.46 8.08 -2.50
C ALA A 29 -0.45 7.12 -1.68
N ALA A 30 -1.48 7.68 -1.02
CA ALA A 30 -2.44 6.89 -0.26
C ALA A 30 -3.26 5.93 -1.13
N ARG A 31 -3.57 6.29 -2.38
CA ARG A 31 -4.30 5.44 -3.33
C ARG A 31 -3.43 4.34 -3.91
N ILE A 32 -2.17 4.67 -4.27
CA ILE A 32 -1.16 3.70 -4.68
C ILE A 32 -0.98 2.65 -3.57
N ALA A 33 -0.83 3.11 -2.31
CA ALA A 33 -0.68 2.24 -1.16
C ALA A 33 -1.86 1.28 -0.96
N ALA A 34 -3.09 1.81 -0.96
CA ALA A 34 -4.29 0.99 -0.74
C ALA A 34 -4.48 -0.05 -1.86
N ASN A 35 -4.38 0.38 -3.12
CA ASN A 35 -4.54 -0.51 -4.27
C ASN A 35 -3.41 -1.54 -4.35
N GLY A 36 -2.18 -1.11 -4.09
CA GLY A 36 -1.00 -1.97 -4.07
C GLY A 36 -1.07 -3.02 -2.97
N GLY A 37 -1.44 -2.62 -1.75
CA GLY A 37 -1.63 -3.53 -0.63
C GLY A 37 -2.73 -4.56 -0.92
N PHE A 38 -3.87 -4.12 -1.45
CA PHE A 38 -4.96 -5.02 -1.84
C PHE A 38 -4.52 -6.03 -2.91
N LEU A 39 -3.87 -5.57 -3.99
CA LEU A 39 -3.42 -6.44 -5.06
C LEU A 39 -2.42 -7.49 -4.56
N LEU A 40 -1.42 -7.08 -3.78
CA LEU A 40 -0.36 -7.97 -3.30
C LEU A 40 -0.84 -8.93 -2.23
N GLY A 41 -1.71 -8.51 -1.31
CA GLY A 41 -2.27 -9.42 -0.33
C GLY A 41 -3.11 -10.50 -0.99
N ASN A 42 -4.00 -10.12 -1.92
CA ASN A 42 -4.74 -11.11 -2.71
C ASN A 42 -3.81 -11.99 -3.55
N ALA A 43 -2.74 -11.45 -4.15
CA ALA A 43 -1.75 -12.22 -4.91
C ALA A 43 -1.04 -13.28 -4.05
N HIS A 44 -0.62 -12.89 -2.84
CA HIS A 44 -0.04 -13.79 -1.86
C HIS A 44 -1.04 -14.89 -1.48
N ARG A 45 -2.28 -14.54 -1.16
CA ARG A 45 -3.35 -15.50 -0.83
C ARG A 45 -3.63 -16.48 -1.99
N CYS A 46 -3.54 -16.01 -3.23
CA CYS A 46 -3.76 -16.81 -4.43
C CYS A 46 -2.54 -17.65 -4.86
N GLY A 47 -1.45 -17.66 -4.09
CA GLY A 47 -0.30 -18.51 -4.34
C GLY A 47 0.65 -18.01 -5.43
N ILE A 48 0.61 -16.71 -5.76
CA ILE A 48 1.65 -16.11 -6.60
C ILE A 48 2.99 -16.20 -5.86
N ALA A 49 4.04 -16.59 -6.57
CA ALA A 49 5.35 -16.85 -5.98
C ALA A 49 5.87 -15.67 -5.15
N THR A 50 6.36 -15.96 -3.95
CA THR A 50 6.74 -14.95 -2.94
C THR A 50 7.78 -13.96 -3.46
N ASP A 51 8.75 -14.42 -4.24
CA ASP A 51 9.78 -13.57 -4.86
C ASP A 51 9.16 -12.50 -5.78
N ARG A 52 8.13 -12.86 -6.55
CA ARG A 52 7.38 -11.93 -7.39
C ARG A 52 6.58 -10.95 -6.57
N VAL A 53 5.90 -11.41 -5.52
CA VAL A 53 5.13 -10.54 -4.60
C VAL A 53 6.06 -9.54 -3.91
N VAL A 54 7.24 -9.96 -3.45
CA VAL A 54 8.26 -9.09 -2.83
C VAL A 54 8.75 -8.04 -3.83
N LYS A 55 9.10 -8.46 -5.06
CA LYS A 55 9.55 -7.53 -6.11
C LYS A 55 8.48 -6.49 -6.46
N ALA A 56 7.22 -6.93 -6.57
CA ALA A 56 6.09 -6.02 -6.78
C ALA A 56 5.91 -5.05 -5.60
N GLY A 57 6.14 -5.52 -4.37
CA GLY A 57 6.03 -4.69 -3.15
C GLY A 57 7.10 -3.60 -3.10
N GLN A 58 8.32 -3.91 -3.54
CA GLN A 58 9.38 -2.91 -3.71
C GLN A 58 8.99 -1.84 -4.73
N LEU A 59 8.38 -2.24 -5.85
CA LEU A 59 7.92 -1.30 -6.87
C LEU A 59 6.83 -0.36 -6.33
N ILE A 60 5.88 -0.88 -5.54
CA ILE A 60 4.83 -0.06 -4.91
C ILE A 60 5.41 0.93 -3.90
N ARG A 61 6.41 0.52 -3.11
CA ARG A 61 7.09 1.43 -2.17
C ARG A 61 7.81 2.56 -2.89
N GLN A 62 8.46 2.27 -4.02
CA GLN A 62 9.06 3.31 -4.87
C GLN A 62 8.01 4.27 -5.44
N LEU A 63 6.83 3.75 -5.82
CA LEU A 63 5.72 4.59 -6.27
C LEU A 63 5.15 5.47 -5.15
N ILE A 64 5.05 4.94 -3.92
CA ILE A 64 4.63 5.72 -2.75
C ILE A 64 5.63 6.84 -2.48
N GLU A 65 6.93 6.53 -2.46
CA GLU A 65 8.00 7.52 -2.25
C GLU A 65 8.00 8.60 -3.34
N ALA A 66 7.79 8.22 -4.61
CA ALA A 66 7.74 9.18 -5.71
C ALA A 66 6.47 10.03 -5.74
N ALA A 67 5.37 9.56 -5.15
CA ALA A 67 4.09 10.26 -5.13
C ALA A 67 3.88 11.12 -3.88
N ALA A 68 4.55 10.79 -2.77
CA ALA A 68 4.43 11.51 -1.51
C ALA A 68 5.04 12.91 -1.60
N THR A 69 4.39 13.89 -0.96
CA THR A 69 4.90 15.27 -0.91
C THR A 69 5.93 15.50 0.19
N ASP A 70 5.87 14.70 1.26
CA ASP A 70 6.79 14.75 2.39
C ASP A 70 6.94 13.38 3.06
N GLU A 71 7.88 13.28 4.00
CA GLU A 71 8.20 12.04 4.71
C GLU A 71 7.00 11.52 5.54
N LYS A 72 6.18 12.42 6.07
CA LYS A 72 5.01 12.04 6.87
C LYS A 72 3.96 11.37 5.98
N GLU A 73 3.69 11.94 4.82
CA GLU A 73 2.76 11.36 3.84
C GLU A 73 3.27 10.01 3.33
N GLN A 74 4.57 9.89 3.09
CA GLN A 74 5.20 8.62 2.73
C GLN A 74 5.01 7.55 3.81
N GLU A 75 5.20 7.91 5.09
CA GLU A 75 5.02 7.02 6.23
C GLU A 75 3.56 6.58 6.35
N GLU A 76 2.60 7.51 6.32
CA GLU A 76 1.17 7.23 6.38
C GLU A 76 0.72 6.31 5.22
N ALA A 77 1.21 6.57 4.00
CA ALA A 77 0.94 5.71 2.85
C ALA A 77 1.58 4.32 3.01
N THR A 78 2.78 4.23 3.59
CA THR A 78 3.45 2.95 3.85
C THR A 78 2.71 2.11 4.88
N GLU A 79 2.23 2.74 5.97
CA GLU A 79 1.38 2.09 6.96
C GLU A 79 0.09 1.57 6.30
N LYS A 80 -0.57 2.42 5.51
CA LYS A 80 -1.79 2.05 4.78
C LYS A 80 -1.57 0.87 3.84
N PHE A 81 -0.44 0.84 3.13
CA PHE A 81 -0.07 -0.30 2.30
C PHE A 81 -0.02 -1.60 3.13
N ALA A 82 0.66 -1.56 4.28
CA ALA A 82 0.78 -2.73 5.15
C ALA A 82 -0.59 -3.19 5.69
N THR A 83 -1.46 -2.24 6.08
CA THR A 83 -2.84 -2.54 6.50
C THR A 83 -3.60 -3.29 5.42
N PHE A 84 -3.64 -2.76 4.18
CA PHE A 84 -4.38 -3.40 3.09
C PHE A 84 -3.77 -4.74 2.66
N PHE A 85 -2.44 -4.87 2.70
CA PHE A 85 -1.77 -6.15 2.46
C PHE A 85 -2.22 -7.21 3.47
N LEU A 86 -2.12 -6.93 4.76
CA LEU A 86 -2.47 -7.88 5.81
C LEU A 86 -3.96 -8.26 5.78
N LEU A 87 -4.83 -7.27 5.62
CA LEU A 87 -6.29 -7.49 5.55
C LEU A 87 -6.71 -8.39 4.37
N THR A 88 -5.91 -8.46 3.31
CA THR A 88 -6.28 -9.20 2.09
C THR A 88 -5.44 -10.45 1.84
N ALA A 89 -4.27 -10.56 2.50
CA ALA A 89 -3.41 -11.74 2.47
C ALA A 89 -3.97 -12.90 3.29
N LEU A 90 -4.77 -12.62 4.31
CA LEU A 90 -5.37 -13.62 5.16
C LEU A 90 -6.70 -14.13 4.55
N PRO A 91 -7.00 -15.44 4.66
CA PRO A 91 -8.29 -15.97 4.25
C PRO A 91 -9.38 -15.38 5.16
N ASP A 92 -10.46 -14.86 4.55
CA ASP A 92 -11.63 -14.45 5.30
C ASP A 92 -12.29 -15.73 5.87
N GLN A 93 -12.51 -15.78 7.19
CA GLN A 93 -13.11 -16.95 7.85
C GLN A 93 -14.65 -16.94 7.73
N GLY A 94 -15.24 -15.88 7.16
CA GLY A 94 -16.68 -15.76 6.92
C GLY A 94 -17.08 -16.18 5.51
N ASP A 95 -18.22 -16.85 5.40
CA ASP A 95 -18.78 -17.43 4.16
C ASP A 95 -19.20 -16.40 3.08
N GLY A 96 -18.80 -15.12 3.17
CA GLY A 96 -19.58 -14.05 2.54
C GLY A 96 -18.86 -12.83 1.95
N LYS A 97 -17.53 -12.68 1.93
CA LYS A 97 -16.95 -11.38 1.54
C LYS A 97 -15.94 -11.43 0.40
N LEU A 98 -16.42 -10.96 -0.77
CA LEU A 98 -15.67 -10.24 -1.82
C LEU A 98 -14.23 -10.71 -2.04
N VAL A 99 -14.03 -12.03 -2.07
CA VAL A 99 -12.75 -12.65 -2.40
C VAL A 99 -12.58 -12.42 -3.90
N ALA A 100 -11.69 -11.50 -4.27
CA ALA A 100 -11.32 -11.32 -5.67
C ALA A 100 -10.89 -12.69 -6.22
N SER A 101 -11.48 -13.09 -7.35
CA SER A 101 -11.17 -14.40 -7.94
C SER A 101 -9.67 -14.48 -8.22
N CYS A 102 -9.02 -15.62 -7.91
CA CYS A 102 -7.59 -15.74 -8.13
C CYS A 102 -7.18 -15.62 -9.60
N ASN A 103 -8.09 -15.89 -10.53
CA ASN A 103 -7.88 -15.62 -11.94
C ASN A 103 -7.78 -14.11 -12.22
N THR A 104 -8.71 -13.32 -11.70
CA THR A 104 -8.67 -11.85 -11.80
C THR A 104 -7.41 -11.28 -11.17
N VAL A 105 -7.07 -11.71 -9.95
CA VAL A 105 -5.87 -11.27 -9.23
C VAL A 105 -4.61 -11.58 -10.02
N THR A 106 -4.50 -12.78 -10.58
CA THR A 106 -3.34 -13.19 -11.39
C THR A 106 -3.21 -12.31 -12.64
N SER A 107 -4.32 -12.04 -13.33
CA SER A 107 -4.34 -11.14 -14.49
C SER A 107 -3.88 -9.72 -14.12
N GLU A 108 -4.44 -9.14 -13.06
CA GLU A 108 -4.07 -7.79 -12.62
C GLU A 108 -2.61 -7.72 -12.13
N PHE A 109 -2.15 -8.76 -11.44
CA PHE A 109 -0.75 -8.85 -11.00
C PHE A 109 0.21 -8.89 -12.20
N GLN A 110 -0.10 -9.67 -13.24
CA GLN A 110 0.70 -9.69 -14.47
C GLN A 110 0.68 -8.35 -15.21
N LYS A 111 -0.45 -7.65 -15.22
CA LYS A 111 -0.53 -6.28 -15.80
C LYS A 111 0.35 -5.32 -15.01
N PHE A 112 0.35 -5.43 -13.69
CA PHE A 112 1.20 -4.64 -12.81
C PHE A 112 2.69 -4.91 -13.08
N GLU A 113 3.11 -6.17 -13.17
CA GLU A 113 4.51 -6.53 -13.47
C GLU A 113 5.02 -6.01 -14.82
N ARG A 114 4.13 -5.86 -15.80
CA ARG A 114 4.49 -5.32 -17.13
C ARG A 114 4.68 -3.81 -17.12
N HIS A 115 4.13 -3.09 -16.13
CA HIS A 115 4.37 -1.66 -16.00
C HIS A 115 5.79 -1.41 -15.53
N LYS A 116 6.62 -0.96 -16.48
CA LYS A 116 7.94 -0.41 -16.16
C LYS A 116 7.73 1.04 -15.76
N ILE A 117 8.07 1.38 -14.51
CA ILE A 117 8.22 2.78 -14.13
C ILE A 117 9.42 3.32 -14.90
N ALA A 118 9.21 4.34 -15.74
CA ALA A 118 10.28 5.14 -16.30
C ALA A 118 10.96 5.91 -15.15
N GLY A 119 11.87 5.24 -14.47
CA GLY A 119 12.51 5.72 -13.23
C GLY A 119 12.97 4.59 -12.29
N ALA A 120 12.39 3.39 -12.38
CA ALA A 120 12.84 2.21 -11.62
C ALA A 120 13.99 1.45 -12.30
N ALA A 121 14.41 1.88 -13.49
CA ALA A 121 15.61 1.36 -14.14
C ALA A 121 16.85 2.00 -13.49
N ALA A 122 17.42 1.27 -12.53
CA ALA A 122 18.77 1.40 -11.99
C ALA A 122 19.08 2.67 -11.19
N ASN A 123 18.80 2.63 -9.89
CA ASN A 123 19.77 3.13 -8.93
C ASN A 123 20.60 1.92 -8.43
N PRO A 124 21.83 1.68 -8.93
CA PRO A 124 22.69 0.60 -8.45
C PRO A 124 23.30 0.90 -7.06
N ASN A 125 22.88 1.98 -6.39
CA ASN A 125 23.48 2.48 -5.15
C ASN A 125 22.59 2.42 -3.90
N SER A 126 21.61 1.51 -3.84
CA SER A 126 20.90 1.19 -2.58
C SER A 126 21.75 0.26 -1.69
N ASN A 127 22.95 0.72 -1.33
CA ASN A 127 23.69 0.23 -0.17
C ASN A 127 23.23 1.00 1.07
N ARG A 128 22.28 0.43 1.83
CA ARG A 128 22.03 0.59 3.29
C ARG A 128 20.58 0.17 3.58
N ALA A 129 20.25 -0.68 4.54
CA ALA A 129 20.96 -1.09 5.74
C ALA A 129 20.85 -2.62 5.97
N ILE A 130 21.97 -3.33 5.83
CA ILE A 130 22.19 -4.57 6.57
C ILE A 130 22.73 -4.11 7.91
N GLY A 131 21.97 -4.33 8.99
CA GLY A 131 22.43 -4.04 10.34
C GLY A 131 23.67 -4.87 10.65
N ASN A 132 24.84 -4.25 10.63
CA ASN A 132 26.02 -4.78 11.29
C ASN A 132 25.88 -4.50 12.79
N THR A 133 25.15 -5.36 13.50
CA THR A 133 25.46 -5.59 14.91
C THR A 133 26.68 -6.50 14.96
N PRO A 134 27.85 -6.03 15.43
CA PRO A 134 28.92 -6.95 15.77
C PRO A 134 28.48 -7.74 17.00
N SER A 135 27.97 -8.95 16.79
CA SER A 135 27.83 -9.92 17.87
C SER A 135 29.23 -10.23 18.40
N PRO A 136 29.55 -10.01 19.69
CA PRO A 136 30.76 -10.55 20.26
C PRO A 136 30.64 -12.07 20.22
N ALA A 137 31.59 -12.73 19.56
CA ALA A 137 31.72 -14.17 19.61
C ALA A 137 32.15 -14.56 21.03
N PHE A 138 31.19 -14.92 21.89
CA PHE A 138 31.50 -15.63 23.12
C PHE A 138 32.10 -16.98 22.74
N ARG A 139 33.43 -17.09 22.82
CA ARG A 139 34.11 -18.38 22.82
C ARG A 139 33.99 -18.96 24.22
N LEU A 140 33.13 -19.97 24.38
CA LEU A 140 33.35 -20.97 25.41
C LEU A 140 34.50 -21.85 24.95
N GLY A 141 35.60 -21.84 25.70
CA GLY A 141 36.80 -22.64 25.40
C GLY A 141 37.79 -22.59 26.56
N ASP A 142 37.56 -23.54 27.49
CA ASP A 142 38.49 -24.34 28.31
C ASP A 142 39.81 -23.79 28.86
N GLY A 143 39.98 -24.05 30.17
CA GLY A 143 41.22 -24.02 30.96
C GLY A 143 41.14 -23.00 32.10
N GLU A 144 41.31 -23.31 33.38
CA GLU A 144 41.74 -24.51 34.13
C GLU A 144 41.13 -24.44 35.54
#